data_AF-Q4RI07-F1
#
_entry.id   AF-Q4RI07-F1
#
_cell.length_a   1.000
_cell.length_b   1.000
_cell.length_c   1.000
_cell.angle_alpha   90.00
_cell.angle_beta   90.00
_cell.angle_gamma   90.00
#
_symmetry.space_group_name_H-M   'P 1'
#
loop_
_entity.id
_entity.type
_entity.pdbx_description
1 polymer ?
#
loop_
_entity_poly.entity_id
_entity_poly.type
_entity_poly.pdbx_seq_one_letter_code
_entity_poly.pdbx_strand_id
1 'polypeptide(L)'
;STAALSDIRTHVLALLKRHSVVFGTYRWTEFDEEFLQKHVDSVVLADLGLIDYCLNLSFTLFSIQPLDLEKCSLSIHIFTLNEDGPSMLTLEEEEELSAASHWLLPAAEFSGIWESLVYEGDVKTKSGKLVTKMFQKIQQLIDDKDALVFVLIDEVESLTAARKACQAGTEPSDAIRVVNSVLTQLDQIKRHSNVVILTTSNVTEKIDLAFVDRADIKQYIGPPSVQGIYSIYLSCLEELMKCQVIYPREQLFTIFELETMGFAESEVSEHSLYLRNIAVKSKGLSGRSLRKLPFLAHALFVKVNIYSCTKENNGKTWRIVLPMQSVCLQTMTVTLAQFLEAMDRAVDTQKEEKANLI
;
A
#
# COMPACT_ATOMS: atom_id res chain seq x y z
N SER A 1 -9.22 15.44 19.00
CA SER A 1 -10.43 16.28 19.23
C SER A 1 -11.18 15.74 20.44
N THR A 2 -11.75 16.60 21.30
CA THR A 2 -12.58 16.18 22.47
C THR A 2 -14.08 16.42 22.26
N ALA A 3 -14.49 16.83 21.06
CA ALA A 3 -15.90 17.06 20.74
C ALA A 3 -16.69 15.75 20.71
N ALA A 4 -17.99 15.82 21.05
CA ALA A 4 -18.85 14.65 21.01
C ALA A 4 -19.06 14.17 19.56
N LEU A 5 -19.09 12.84 19.37
CA LEU A 5 -19.29 12.22 18.05
C LEU A 5 -20.65 12.61 17.43
N SER A 6 -21.68 12.86 18.25
CA SER A 6 -22.98 13.36 17.81
C SER A 6 -22.89 14.73 17.13
N ASP A 7 -22.07 15.61 17.67
CA ASP A 7 -21.94 16.97 17.19
C ASP A 7 -21.16 16.95 15.88
N ILE A 8 -20.05 16.21 15.83
CA ILE A 8 -19.29 15.99 14.59
C ILE A 8 -20.19 15.42 13.49
N ARG A 9 -20.99 14.39 13.80
CA ARG A 9 -21.92 13.78 12.84
C ARG A 9 -22.92 14.79 12.27
N THR A 10 -23.43 15.68 13.12
CA THR A 10 -24.42 16.68 12.70
C THR A 10 -23.81 17.71 11.75
N HIS A 11 -22.60 18.20 12.05
CA HIS A 11 -21.90 19.16 11.20
C HIS A 11 -21.46 18.51 9.87
N VAL A 12 -21.00 17.25 9.89
CA VAL A 12 -20.68 16.49 8.65
C VAL A 12 -21.93 16.27 7.81
N LEU A 13 -23.07 15.94 8.40
CA LEU A 13 -24.34 15.83 7.67
C LEU A 13 -24.76 17.16 7.03
N ALA A 14 -24.57 18.27 7.74
CA ALA A 14 -24.87 19.59 7.20
C ALA A 14 -23.96 19.94 6.00
N LEU A 15 -22.67 19.57 6.07
CA LEU A 15 -21.74 19.71 4.96
C LEU A 15 -22.15 18.86 3.75
N LEU A 16 -22.49 17.59 3.96
CA LEU A 16 -22.92 16.70 2.87
C LEU A 16 -24.20 17.18 2.19
N LYS A 17 -25.17 17.69 2.98
CA LYS A 17 -26.39 18.32 2.44
C LYS A 17 -26.11 19.59 1.65
N ARG A 18 -25.14 20.41 2.08
CA ARG A 18 -24.76 21.64 1.37
C ARG A 18 -24.18 21.34 -0.02
N HIS A 19 -23.36 20.30 -0.14
CA HIS A 19 -22.79 19.92 -1.43
C HIS A 19 -23.84 19.29 -2.36
N SER A 20 -24.86 18.60 -1.83
CA SER A 20 -26.04 18.00 -2.50
C SER A 20 -25.74 16.93 -3.57
N VAL A 21 -24.75 17.15 -4.44
CA VAL A 21 -24.35 16.25 -5.52
C VAL A 21 -22.85 16.04 -5.49
N VAL A 22 -22.41 14.77 -5.55
CA VAL A 22 -21.00 14.41 -5.63
C VAL A 22 -20.77 13.44 -6.78
N PHE A 23 -19.62 13.61 -7.44
CA PHE A 23 -19.15 12.74 -8.52
C PHE A 23 -18.04 11.83 -7.97
N GLY A 24 -18.33 10.54 -7.84
CA GLY A 24 -17.36 9.55 -7.38
C GLY A 24 -16.85 9.76 -5.95
N THR A 25 -15.77 9.08 -5.60
CA THR A 25 -15.12 9.23 -4.29
C THR A 25 -14.49 10.61 -4.16
N TYR A 26 -14.91 11.38 -3.15
CA TYR A 26 -14.39 12.73 -2.91
C TYR A 26 -13.86 12.85 -1.48
N ARG A 27 -12.75 13.58 -1.33
CA ARG A 27 -12.10 13.86 -0.04
C ARG A 27 -12.12 15.36 0.21
N TRP A 28 -12.85 15.78 1.24
CA TRP A 28 -12.76 17.13 1.77
C TRP A 28 -11.62 17.20 2.78
N THR A 29 -10.69 18.12 2.55
CA THR A 29 -9.62 18.50 3.48
C THR A 29 -9.77 19.95 3.96
N GLU A 30 -10.55 20.74 3.24
CA GLU A 30 -10.81 22.14 3.55
C GLU A 30 -12.30 22.31 3.87
N PHE A 31 -12.58 23.05 4.94
CA PHE A 31 -13.93 23.23 5.46
C PHE A 31 -14.21 24.73 5.64
N ASP A 32 -15.40 25.19 5.24
CA ASP A 32 -15.81 26.59 5.49
C ASP A 32 -16.12 26.85 6.97
N GLU A 33 -16.46 25.80 7.71
CA GLU A 33 -16.95 25.89 9.08
C GLU A 33 -15.80 25.74 10.07
N GLU A 34 -15.61 26.73 10.96
CA GLU A 34 -14.56 26.74 11.97
C GLU A 34 -14.61 25.51 12.89
N PHE A 35 -15.80 24.99 13.17
CA PHE A 35 -15.96 23.77 13.97
C PHE A 35 -15.34 22.55 13.27
N LEU A 36 -15.60 22.37 11.98
CA LEU A 36 -15.02 21.27 11.20
C LEU A 36 -13.51 21.43 11.05
N GLN A 37 -13.02 22.64 10.75
CA GLN A 37 -11.58 22.92 10.67
C GLN A 37 -10.83 22.56 11.96
N LYS A 38 -11.46 22.74 13.12
CA LYS A 38 -10.84 22.46 14.42
C LYS A 38 -10.91 20.99 14.84
N HIS A 39 -11.94 20.27 14.41
CA HIS A 39 -12.29 18.96 14.96
C HIS A 39 -12.21 17.80 13.96
N VAL A 40 -12.11 18.08 12.65
CA VAL A 40 -12.11 17.11 11.56
C VAL A 40 -10.93 17.38 10.64
N ASP A 41 -10.09 16.37 10.42
CA ASP A 41 -8.94 16.46 9.51
C ASP A 41 -9.37 16.27 8.05
N SER A 42 -10.10 15.20 7.76
CA SER A 42 -10.66 14.97 6.43
C SER A 42 -11.98 14.21 6.49
N VAL A 43 -12.85 14.47 5.51
CA VAL A 43 -14.08 13.69 5.27
C VAL A 43 -13.90 12.99 3.94
N VAL A 44 -14.03 11.67 3.92
CA VAL A 44 -13.91 10.86 2.70
C VAL A 44 -15.24 10.17 2.44
N LEU A 45 -15.79 10.34 1.24
CA LEU A 45 -16.84 9.47 0.73
C LEU A 45 -16.20 8.21 0.14
N ALA A 46 -16.20 7.14 0.92
CA ALA A 46 -15.85 5.80 0.47
C ALA A 46 -17.05 5.12 -0.20
N ASP A 47 -16.80 4.20 -1.14
CA ASP A 47 -17.80 3.31 -1.76
C ASP A 47 -18.87 3.94 -2.65
N LEU A 48 -18.45 4.55 -3.75
CA LEU A 48 -19.34 4.86 -4.89
C LEU A 48 -19.17 3.89 -6.09
N GLY A 49 -18.24 2.93 -6.03
CA GLY A 49 -17.88 2.04 -7.15
C GLY A 49 -18.22 0.55 -6.98
N LEU A 50 -18.72 0.12 -5.83
CA LEU A 50 -18.90 -1.31 -5.53
C LEU A 50 -20.29 -1.88 -5.87
N ILE A 51 -21.27 -1.06 -6.26
CA ILE A 51 -22.61 -1.55 -6.60
C ILE A 51 -22.59 -2.37 -7.92
N ASP A 52 -21.65 -2.11 -8.84
CA ASP A 52 -21.63 -2.80 -10.15
C ASP A 52 -20.79 -4.09 -10.19
N TYR A 53 -19.85 -4.30 -9.27
CA TYR A 53 -19.06 -5.55 -9.26
C TYR A 53 -19.87 -6.78 -8.83
N CYS A 54 -20.93 -6.60 -8.04
CA CYS A 54 -21.71 -7.72 -7.49
C CYS A 54 -22.78 -8.29 -8.44
N LEU A 55 -23.13 -7.61 -9.54
CA LEU A 55 -24.30 -7.99 -10.35
C LEU A 55 -24.00 -8.72 -11.66
N ASN A 56 -22.74 -8.95 -12.04
CA ASN A 56 -22.39 -9.58 -13.34
C ASN A 56 -23.23 -9.01 -14.50
N LEU A 57 -23.58 -7.73 -14.45
CA LEU A 57 -24.38 -7.11 -15.49
C LEU A 57 -23.43 -6.44 -16.47
N SER A 58 -23.52 -6.93 -17.70
CA SER A 58 -22.88 -6.46 -18.93
C SER A 58 -22.10 -5.14 -18.84
N PHE A 59 -20.84 -5.25 -19.26
CA PHE A 59 -19.82 -4.26 -19.60
C PHE A 59 -20.35 -3.07 -20.43
N THR A 60 -21.14 -2.17 -19.83
CA THR A 60 -21.72 -1.01 -20.53
C THR A 60 -21.65 0.25 -19.66
N LEU A 61 -20.79 1.19 -20.08
CA LEU A 61 -20.75 2.60 -19.69
C LEU A 61 -20.64 2.89 -18.17
N PHE A 62 -19.41 2.81 -17.64
CA PHE A 62 -19.02 3.47 -16.39
C PHE A 62 -19.09 5.01 -16.53
N SER A 63 -20.28 5.58 -16.60
CA SER A 63 -20.43 7.03 -16.41
C SER A 63 -20.45 7.30 -14.91
N ILE A 64 -19.55 8.15 -14.41
CA ILE A 64 -19.63 8.68 -13.04
C ILE A 64 -20.95 9.43 -12.93
N GLN A 65 -21.99 8.76 -12.45
CA GLN A 65 -23.30 9.39 -12.29
C GLN A 65 -23.26 10.34 -11.09
N PRO A 66 -23.87 11.54 -11.20
CA PRO A 66 -24.02 12.42 -10.05
C PRO A 66 -24.83 11.73 -8.98
N LEU A 67 -24.23 11.44 -7.82
CA LEU A 67 -24.97 10.91 -6.68
C LEU A 67 -25.58 12.08 -5.91
N ASP A 68 -26.91 12.08 -5.84
CA ASP A 68 -27.69 12.99 -5.02
C ASP A 68 -27.68 12.51 -3.56
N LEU A 69 -26.90 13.18 -2.72
CA LEU A 69 -26.68 12.82 -1.32
C LEU A 69 -27.93 13.01 -0.46
N GLU A 70 -28.93 13.78 -0.91
CA GLU A 70 -30.18 13.97 -0.17
C GLU A 70 -31.08 12.72 -0.19
N LYS A 71 -30.94 11.89 -1.23
CA LYS A 71 -31.77 10.70 -1.43
C LYS A 71 -31.14 9.41 -0.90
N CYS A 72 -29.89 9.47 -0.45
CA CYS A 72 -29.13 8.31 0.00
C CYS A 72 -29.15 8.15 1.53
N SER A 73 -29.23 6.91 2.01
CA SER A 73 -29.03 6.58 3.42
C SER A 73 -27.53 6.60 3.75
N LEU A 74 -27.03 7.75 4.22
CA LEU A 74 -25.61 7.95 4.53
C LEU A 74 -25.24 7.27 5.87
N SER A 75 -24.33 6.29 5.82
CA SER A 75 -23.68 5.73 7.01
C SER A 75 -22.39 6.51 7.29
N ILE A 76 -22.37 7.27 8.38
CA ILE A 76 -21.20 8.07 8.78
C ILE A 76 -20.46 7.34 9.88
N HIS A 77 -19.20 7.00 9.60
CA HIS A 77 -18.28 6.40 10.56
C HIS A 77 -17.23 7.45 10.94
N ILE A 78 -17.21 7.83 12.22
CA ILE A 78 -16.28 8.81 12.76
C ILE A 78 -15.26 8.06 13.60
N PHE A 79 -13.99 8.28 13.34
CA PHE A 79 -12.91 7.68 14.10
C PHE A 79 -11.80 8.70 14.36
N THR A 80 -10.97 8.41 15.37
CA THR A 80 -9.74 9.15 15.65
C THR A 80 -8.58 8.18 15.44
N LEU A 81 -7.54 8.64 14.74
CA LEU A 81 -6.34 7.84 14.54
C LEU A 81 -5.53 7.81 15.84
N ASN A 82 -5.05 6.63 16.20
CA ASN A 82 -4.08 6.49 17.26
C ASN A 82 -2.67 6.71 16.69
N GLU A 83 -1.96 7.69 17.22
CA GLU A 83 -0.58 8.04 16.86
C GLU A 83 0.46 7.17 17.59
N ASP A 84 0.02 6.36 18.56
CA ASP A 84 0.88 5.41 19.23
C ASP A 84 1.36 4.34 18.23
N GLY A 85 2.67 4.30 18.01
CA GLY A 85 3.32 3.29 17.15
C GLY A 85 3.21 1.86 17.70
N PRO A 86 3.81 0.86 17.03
CA PRO A 86 3.70 -0.53 17.42
C PRO A 86 4.20 -0.74 18.85
N SER A 87 3.29 -1.18 19.71
CA SER A 87 3.65 -1.67 21.03
C SER A 87 4.31 -3.04 20.87
N MET A 88 5.54 -3.18 21.35
CA MET A 88 6.21 -4.49 21.36
C MET A 88 5.70 -5.33 22.52
N LEU A 89 5.13 -6.49 22.21
CA LEU A 89 4.79 -7.48 23.22
C LEU A 89 6.08 -8.15 23.70
N THR A 90 6.70 -7.58 24.73
CA THR A 90 7.80 -8.20 25.47
C THR A 90 7.23 -9.30 26.37
N LEU A 91 7.93 -10.43 26.44
CA LEU A 91 7.46 -11.62 27.14
C LEU A 91 8.24 -11.92 28.43
N GLU A 92 9.35 -11.20 28.69
CA GLU A 92 10.17 -11.22 29.93
C GLU A 92 10.83 -9.84 30.16
N GLU A 93 11.08 -9.46 31.42
CA GLU A 93 11.80 -8.20 31.77
C GLU A 93 13.32 -8.31 31.49
N GLU A 94 13.86 -9.51 31.32
CA GLU A 94 15.31 -9.76 31.18
C GLU A 94 15.77 -10.08 29.74
N GLU A 95 14.86 -10.45 28.83
CA GLU A 95 15.19 -10.72 27.42
C GLU A 95 14.42 -9.76 26.49
N GLU A 96 15.14 -8.87 25.78
CA GLU A 96 14.62 -7.95 24.74
C GLU A 96 14.15 -8.69 23.45
N LEU A 97 13.61 -9.91 23.57
CA LEU A 97 13.08 -10.66 22.45
C LEU A 97 11.60 -10.28 22.24
N SER A 98 11.37 -9.24 21.42
CA SER A 98 10.02 -8.88 20.96
C SER A 98 9.37 -10.03 20.19
N ALA A 99 8.24 -10.55 20.65
CA ALA A 99 7.59 -11.73 20.07
C ALA A 99 6.55 -11.38 19.00
N ALA A 100 5.89 -10.24 19.14
CA ALA A 100 4.87 -9.74 18.24
C ALA A 100 4.74 -8.22 18.38
N SER A 101 4.35 -7.59 17.29
CA SER A 101 3.95 -6.19 17.24
C SER A 101 2.43 -6.07 17.43
N HIS A 102 2.02 -5.10 18.22
CA HIS A 102 0.61 -4.81 18.52
C HIS A 102 0.28 -3.36 18.15
N TRP A 103 -0.83 -3.18 17.44
CA TRP A 103 -1.36 -1.87 17.06
C TRP A 103 -2.78 -1.71 17.59
N LEU A 104 -3.09 -0.53 18.10
CA LEU A 104 -4.45 -0.14 18.47
C LEU A 104 -5.13 0.49 17.24
N LEU A 105 -6.24 -0.10 16.80
CA LEU A 105 -6.98 0.38 15.64
C LEU A 105 -8.04 1.42 16.05
N PRO A 106 -8.29 2.45 15.22
CA PRO A 106 -7.61 2.77 13.96
C PRO A 106 -6.23 3.42 14.18
N ALA A 107 -5.17 2.87 13.59
CA ALA A 107 -3.81 3.39 13.76
C ALA A 107 -3.46 4.43 12.69
N ALA A 108 -2.77 5.51 13.06
CA ALA A 108 -2.29 6.54 12.14
C ALA A 108 -1.35 5.96 11.06
N GLU A 109 -0.51 4.99 11.44
CA GLU A 109 0.37 4.26 10.52
C GLU A 109 -0.39 3.57 9.38
N PHE A 110 -1.65 3.18 9.60
CA PHE A 110 -2.49 2.53 8.60
C PHE A 110 -3.42 3.50 7.86
N SER A 111 -3.45 4.77 8.24
CA SER A 111 -4.23 5.80 7.56
C SER A 111 -3.68 6.05 6.16
N GLY A 112 -4.56 6.05 5.14
CA GLY A 112 -4.14 6.16 3.75
C GLY A 112 -3.41 4.92 3.20
N ILE A 113 -3.09 3.91 4.01
CA ILE A 113 -2.58 2.62 3.52
C ILE A 113 -3.65 1.95 2.66
N TRP A 114 -4.94 2.01 3.01
CA TRP A 114 -6.02 1.45 2.17
C TRP A 114 -6.12 2.13 0.79
N GLU A 115 -5.93 3.45 0.75
CA GLU A 115 -5.97 4.25 -0.49
C GLU A 115 -4.69 4.13 -1.32
N SER A 116 -3.55 3.92 -0.63
CA SER A 116 -2.23 3.73 -1.24
C SER A 116 -1.85 2.26 -1.37
N LEU A 117 -2.71 1.31 -1.01
CA LEU A 117 -2.42 -0.11 -1.03
C LEU A 117 -2.40 -0.57 -2.48
N VAL A 118 -1.18 -0.80 -2.95
CA VAL A 118 -0.94 -1.84 -3.95
C VAL A 118 0.12 -2.74 -3.36
N TYR A 119 -0.26 -4.00 -3.18
CA TYR A 119 0.35 -4.98 -2.27
C TYR A 119 1.85 -5.19 -2.49
N GLU A 120 2.60 -5.27 -1.39
CA GLU A 120 3.51 -6.38 -0.99
C GLU A 120 4.38 -5.96 0.21
N GLY A 121 4.50 -6.86 1.19
CA GLY A 121 5.30 -6.72 2.43
C GLY A 121 6.56 -7.60 2.44
N ASP A 122 7.14 -7.78 3.63
CA ASP A 122 8.07 -8.86 4.11
C ASP A 122 8.47 -8.60 5.60
N VAL A 123 9.20 -9.51 6.28
CA VAL A 123 8.80 -10.46 7.37
C VAL A 123 9.89 -10.54 8.48
N LYS A 124 9.61 -11.14 9.66
CA LYS A 124 10.51 -12.08 10.38
C LYS A 124 9.86 -12.93 11.51
N THR A 125 10.20 -14.23 11.57
CA THR A 125 9.71 -15.30 12.49
C THR A 125 10.54 -15.48 13.78
N LYS A 126 9.92 -15.93 14.90
CA LYS A 126 10.58 -16.25 16.21
C LYS A 126 10.06 -17.52 16.92
N SER A 127 10.81 -17.93 17.96
CA SER A 127 10.84 -19.21 18.71
C SER A 127 9.58 -19.64 19.48
N GLY A 128 9.45 -20.95 19.72
CA GLY A 128 8.22 -21.64 20.14
C GLY A 128 7.77 -21.57 21.61
N LYS A 129 8.63 -21.18 22.56
CA LYS A 129 8.19 -20.96 23.96
C LYS A 129 7.43 -19.63 24.13
N LEU A 130 7.68 -18.68 23.22
CA LEU A 130 7.06 -17.36 23.21
C LEU A 130 5.60 -17.41 22.72
N VAL A 131 5.26 -18.42 21.92
CA VAL A 131 3.94 -18.62 21.31
C VAL A 131 2.84 -18.72 22.37
N THR A 132 2.99 -19.55 23.40
CA THR A 132 1.92 -19.77 24.39
C THR A 132 1.60 -18.50 25.19
N LYS A 133 2.62 -17.76 25.64
CA LYS A 133 2.43 -16.49 26.37
C LYS A 133 1.84 -15.40 25.46
N MET A 134 2.26 -15.35 24.19
CA MET A 134 1.67 -14.44 23.19
C MET A 134 0.16 -14.70 23.03
N PHE A 135 -0.24 -15.96 22.85
CA PHE A 135 -1.66 -16.31 22.72
C PHE A 135 -2.46 -16.05 24.01
N GLN A 136 -1.85 -16.12 25.19
CA GLN A 136 -2.51 -15.71 26.44
C GLN A 136 -2.81 -14.20 26.47
N LYS A 137 -1.87 -13.36 26.02
CA LYS A 137 -2.12 -11.91 25.89
C LYS A 137 -3.18 -11.61 24.84
N ILE A 138 -3.14 -12.33 23.70
CA ILE A 138 -4.19 -12.23 22.67
C ILE A 138 -5.55 -12.60 23.27
N GLN A 139 -5.64 -13.67 24.07
CA GLN A 139 -6.89 -14.05 24.72
C GLN A 139 -7.44 -12.95 25.64
N GLN A 140 -6.57 -12.27 26.41
CA GLN A 140 -6.98 -11.15 27.25
C GLN A 140 -7.57 -9.99 26.43
N LEU A 141 -7.04 -9.74 25.22
CA LEU A 141 -7.59 -8.74 24.29
C LEU A 141 -8.91 -9.20 23.66
N ILE A 142 -9.06 -10.51 23.39
CA ILE A 142 -10.28 -11.10 22.83
C ILE A 142 -11.43 -11.09 23.84
N ASP A 143 -11.13 -11.19 25.13
CA ASP A 143 -12.15 -11.20 26.19
C ASP A 143 -12.92 -9.87 26.27
N ASP A 144 -12.38 -8.78 25.73
CA ASP A 144 -13.11 -7.54 25.51
C ASP A 144 -14.03 -7.65 24.28
N LYS A 145 -15.34 -7.71 24.55
CA LYS A 145 -16.37 -7.88 23.50
C LYS A 145 -16.65 -6.60 22.72
N ASP A 146 -16.23 -5.45 23.23
CA ASP A 146 -16.40 -4.16 22.53
C ASP A 146 -15.24 -3.90 21.55
N ALA A 147 -14.19 -4.72 21.59
CA ALA A 147 -13.04 -4.67 20.70
C ALA A 147 -13.10 -5.75 19.60
N LEU A 148 -12.76 -5.36 18.37
CA LEU A 148 -12.52 -6.28 17.25
C LEU A 148 -11.02 -6.56 17.14
N VAL A 149 -10.63 -7.83 17.23
CA VAL A 149 -9.23 -8.26 17.23
C VAL A 149 -8.85 -8.84 15.87
N PHE A 150 -7.83 -8.24 15.24
CA PHE A 150 -7.22 -8.78 14.03
C PHE A 150 -5.91 -9.50 14.38
N VAL A 151 -5.77 -10.75 13.93
CA VAL A 151 -4.54 -11.54 14.06
C VAL A 151 -3.96 -11.75 12.67
N LEU A 152 -2.88 -11.05 12.34
CA LEU A 152 -2.16 -11.20 11.08
C LEU A 152 -0.98 -12.16 11.26
N ILE A 153 -0.89 -13.18 10.40
CA ILE A 153 0.23 -14.12 10.36
C ILE A 153 0.85 -14.07 8.97
N ASP A 154 2.07 -13.56 8.91
CA ASP A 154 2.81 -13.47 7.65
C ASP A 154 3.68 -14.70 7.39
N GLU A 155 3.91 -15.01 6.11
CA GLU A 155 4.71 -16.15 5.63
C GLU A 155 4.42 -17.49 6.34
N VAL A 156 3.18 -17.96 6.28
CA VAL A 156 2.79 -19.25 6.90
C VAL A 156 3.54 -20.47 6.34
N GLU A 157 4.14 -20.35 5.15
CA GLU A 157 5.03 -21.37 4.58
C GLU A 157 6.30 -21.58 5.41
N SER A 158 6.77 -20.58 6.17
CA SER A 158 7.94 -20.72 7.05
C SER A 158 7.67 -21.73 8.17
N LEU A 159 6.44 -21.73 8.70
CA LEU A 159 5.95 -22.73 9.66
C LEU A 159 5.82 -24.12 9.03
N THR A 160 5.40 -24.16 7.75
CA THR A 160 5.22 -25.41 6.99
C THR A 160 6.57 -26.06 6.64
N ALA A 161 7.57 -25.26 6.28
CA ALA A 161 8.90 -25.73 5.91
C ALA A 161 9.59 -26.47 7.07
N ALA A 162 9.48 -25.91 8.30
CA ALA A 162 9.98 -26.54 9.51
C ALA A 162 9.33 -27.92 9.75
N ARG A 163 8.03 -28.05 9.48
CA ARG A 163 7.30 -29.33 9.58
C ARG A 163 7.81 -30.38 8.58
N LYS A 164 8.08 -29.98 7.33
CA LYS A 164 8.60 -30.87 6.27
C LYS A 164 10.06 -31.26 6.51
N ALA A 165 10.90 -30.34 6.98
CA ALA A 165 12.30 -30.61 7.31
C ALA A 165 12.44 -31.64 8.45
N CYS A 166 11.60 -31.58 9.48
CA CYS A 166 11.55 -32.59 10.52
C CYS A 166 11.11 -33.98 10.02
N GLN A 167 10.15 -34.07 9.09
CA GLN A 167 9.76 -35.36 8.47
C GLN A 167 10.89 -35.98 7.64
N ALA A 168 11.76 -35.15 7.07
CA ALA A 168 12.97 -35.57 6.35
C ALA A 168 14.15 -35.89 7.29
N GLY A 169 13.98 -35.74 8.61
CA GLY A 169 14.98 -36.11 9.63
C GLY A 169 16.10 -35.09 9.85
N THR A 170 16.02 -33.89 9.28
CA THR A 170 17.10 -32.88 9.33
C THR A 170 16.95 -31.83 10.45
N GLU A 171 15.77 -31.72 11.09
CA GLU A 171 15.52 -30.79 12.21
C GLU A 171 14.86 -31.48 13.42
N PRO A 172 15.11 -31.01 14.66
CA PRO A 172 14.57 -31.61 15.88
C PRO A 172 13.02 -31.52 15.92
N SER A 173 12.37 -32.56 16.47
CA SER A 173 10.91 -32.68 16.62
C SER A 173 10.22 -31.50 17.33
N ASP A 174 10.99 -30.62 17.96
CA ASP A 174 10.52 -29.44 18.65
C ASP A 174 9.84 -28.45 17.70
N ALA A 175 10.33 -28.28 16.47
CA ALA A 175 9.70 -27.38 15.51
C ALA A 175 8.27 -27.83 15.13
N ILE A 176 8.04 -29.14 14.96
CA ILE A 176 6.69 -29.69 14.74
C ILE A 176 5.78 -29.42 15.95
N ARG A 177 6.30 -29.54 17.17
CA ARG A 177 5.51 -29.26 18.39
C ARG A 177 5.09 -27.80 18.46
N VAL A 178 5.96 -26.88 18.03
CA VAL A 178 5.65 -25.46 17.95
C VAL A 178 4.55 -25.19 16.93
N VAL A 179 4.66 -25.73 15.71
CA VAL A 179 3.66 -25.55 14.66
C VAL A 179 2.29 -26.09 15.09
N ASN A 180 2.25 -27.30 15.66
CA ASN A 180 1.00 -27.88 16.17
C ASN A 180 0.42 -27.07 17.33
N SER A 181 1.27 -26.50 18.21
CA SER A 181 0.83 -25.61 19.27
C SER A 181 0.20 -24.34 18.71
N VAL A 182 0.85 -23.68 17.74
CA VAL A 182 0.30 -22.50 17.04
C VAL A 182 -1.07 -22.82 16.43
N LEU A 183 -1.17 -23.89 15.65
CA LEU A 183 -2.42 -24.31 15.01
C LEU A 183 -3.53 -24.58 16.03
N THR A 184 -3.19 -25.21 17.16
CA THR A 184 -4.15 -25.50 18.24
C THR A 184 -4.65 -24.21 18.89
N GLN A 185 -3.77 -23.22 19.11
CA GLN A 185 -4.16 -21.93 19.66
C GLN A 185 -5.02 -21.13 18.67
N LEU A 186 -4.69 -21.16 17.38
CA LEU A 186 -5.54 -20.56 16.33
C LEU A 186 -6.94 -21.18 16.30
N ASP A 187 -7.04 -22.51 16.45
CA ASP A 187 -8.31 -23.22 16.53
C ASP A 187 -9.15 -22.89 17.78
N GLN A 188 -8.53 -22.35 18.85
CA GLN A 188 -9.22 -21.83 20.03
C GLN A 188 -9.75 -20.42 19.78
N ILE A 189 -8.88 -19.49 19.34
CA ILE A 189 -9.26 -18.09 19.19
C ILE A 189 -10.27 -17.84 18.07
N LYS A 190 -10.29 -18.68 17.03
CA LYS A 190 -11.24 -18.55 15.91
C LYS A 190 -12.71 -18.76 16.30
N ARG A 191 -12.98 -19.27 17.51
CA ARG A 191 -14.35 -19.51 18.01
C ARG A 191 -15.02 -18.23 18.51
N HIS A 192 -14.25 -17.17 18.69
CA HIS A 192 -14.75 -15.88 19.15
C HIS A 192 -15.26 -15.06 17.97
N SER A 193 -16.42 -14.42 18.12
CA SER A 193 -17.08 -13.66 17.06
C SER A 193 -16.42 -12.30 16.77
N ASN A 194 -15.58 -11.81 17.67
CA ASN A 194 -14.82 -10.57 17.57
C ASN A 194 -13.38 -10.79 17.10
N VAL A 195 -13.07 -11.92 16.46
CA VAL A 195 -11.73 -12.25 15.98
C VAL A 195 -11.73 -12.48 14.48
N VAL A 196 -10.80 -11.82 13.79
CA VAL A 196 -10.52 -12.04 12.37
C VAL A 196 -9.06 -12.43 12.22
N ILE A 197 -8.81 -13.58 11.59
CA ILE A 197 -7.46 -14.09 11.34
C ILE A 197 -7.13 -13.86 9.87
N LEU A 198 -6.03 -13.19 9.59
CA LEU A 198 -5.50 -12.93 8.26
C LEU A 198 -4.17 -13.64 8.12
N THR A 199 -3.98 -14.37 7.03
CA THR A 199 -2.73 -15.09 6.77
C THR A 199 -2.24 -14.85 5.36
N THR A 200 -0.95 -14.62 5.20
CA THR A 200 -0.29 -14.45 3.89
C THR A 200 0.72 -15.57 3.65
N SER A 201 0.87 -15.96 2.38
CA SER A 201 1.87 -16.95 1.96
C SER A 201 2.44 -16.57 0.61
N ASN A 202 3.76 -16.56 0.49
CA ASN A 202 4.45 -16.24 -0.76
C ASN A 202 4.56 -17.48 -1.68
N VAL A 203 4.22 -18.67 -1.20
CA VAL A 203 4.36 -19.93 -1.96
C VAL A 203 3.01 -20.57 -2.22
N THR A 204 2.44 -20.28 -3.39
CA THR A 204 1.11 -20.74 -3.83
C THR A 204 0.88 -22.25 -3.76
N GLU A 205 1.91 -23.06 -4.05
CA GLU A 205 1.76 -24.52 -4.18
C GLU A 205 2.29 -25.32 -2.97
N LYS A 206 3.04 -24.69 -2.04
CA LYS A 206 3.71 -25.41 -0.94
C LYS A 206 3.09 -25.20 0.44
N ILE A 207 1.96 -24.51 0.52
CA ILE A 207 1.24 -24.26 1.78
C ILE A 207 0.83 -25.59 2.43
N ASP A 208 0.90 -25.67 3.76
CA ASP A 208 0.42 -26.84 4.51
C ASP A 208 -1.08 -27.03 4.30
N LEU A 209 -1.50 -28.26 3.99
CA LEU A 209 -2.90 -28.67 3.98
C LEU A 209 -3.62 -28.28 5.28
N ALA A 210 -2.92 -28.30 6.42
CA ALA A 210 -3.49 -27.91 7.71
C ALA A 210 -3.96 -26.44 7.76
N PHE A 211 -3.28 -25.51 7.09
CA PHE A 211 -3.72 -24.12 6.99
C PHE A 211 -4.80 -23.97 5.93
N VAL A 212 -4.64 -24.63 4.78
CA VAL A 212 -5.60 -24.59 3.67
C VAL A 212 -6.96 -25.14 4.11
N ASP A 213 -7.03 -26.21 4.89
CA ASP A 213 -8.30 -26.78 5.36
C ASP A 213 -8.98 -25.92 6.43
N ARG A 214 -8.25 -25.00 7.07
CA ARG A 214 -8.76 -24.10 8.12
C ARG A 214 -9.17 -22.73 7.60
N ALA A 215 -8.80 -22.38 6.37
CA ALA A 215 -9.09 -21.09 5.78
C ALA A 215 -10.49 -21.07 5.15
N ASP A 216 -11.35 -20.18 5.63
CA ASP A 216 -12.68 -19.95 5.07
C ASP A 216 -12.61 -19.34 3.67
N ILE A 217 -11.66 -18.43 3.46
CA ILE A 217 -11.44 -17.73 2.20
C ILE A 217 -10.00 -17.96 1.75
N LYS A 218 -9.85 -18.35 0.48
CA LYS A 218 -8.56 -18.55 -0.18
C LYS A 218 -8.53 -17.65 -1.39
N GLN A 219 -7.70 -16.62 -1.34
CA GLN A 219 -7.53 -15.69 -2.44
C GLN A 219 -6.08 -15.73 -2.92
N TYR A 220 -5.89 -16.08 -4.18
CA TYR A 220 -4.60 -15.88 -4.83
C TYR A 220 -4.50 -14.42 -5.29
N ILE A 221 -3.42 -13.76 -4.88
CA ILE A 221 -3.08 -12.41 -5.33
C ILE A 221 -1.85 -12.54 -6.25
N GLY A 222 -2.09 -12.36 -7.55
CA GLY A 222 -1.03 -12.38 -8.56
C GLY A 222 -0.36 -11.01 -8.72
N PRO A 223 0.66 -10.91 -9.60
CA PRO A 223 1.22 -9.61 -9.97
C PRO A 223 0.14 -8.70 -10.55
N PRO A 224 0.24 -7.37 -10.34
CA PRO A 224 -0.78 -6.44 -10.79
C PRO A 224 -0.96 -6.49 -12.31
N SER A 225 -2.21 -6.31 -12.74
CA SER A 225 -2.54 -6.14 -14.16
C SER A 225 -1.92 -4.85 -14.70
N VAL A 226 -1.81 -4.71 -16.02
CA VAL A 226 -1.31 -3.45 -16.63
C VAL A 226 -2.09 -2.23 -16.13
N GLN A 227 -3.40 -2.40 -15.89
CA GLN A 227 -4.23 -1.34 -15.34
C GLN A 227 -3.85 -1.00 -13.88
N GLY A 228 -3.60 -2.03 -13.05
CA GLY A 228 -3.09 -1.84 -11.70
C GLY A 228 -1.71 -1.17 -11.69
N ILE A 229 -0.81 -1.58 -12.58
CA ILE A 229 0.53 -0.97 -12.72
C ILE A 229 0.42 0.52 -13.06
N TYR A 230 -0.43 0.87 -14.03
CA TYR A 230 -0.64 2.25 -14.40
C TYR A 230 -1.20 3.08 -13.23
N SER A 231 -2.16 2.52 -12.47
CA SER A 231 -2.68 3.17 -11.26
C SER A 231 -1.58 3.40 -10.21
N ILE A 232 -0.67 2.43 -9.99
CA ILE A 232 0.48 2.62 -9.09
C ILE A 232 1.31 3.81 -9.57
N TYR A 233 1.73 3.82 -10.83
CA TYR A 233 2.57 4.89 -11.33
C TYR A 233 1.89 6.25 -11.31
N LEU A 234 0.60 6.31 -11.66
CA LEU A 234 -0.19 7.54 -11.56
C LEU A 234 -0.15 8.08 -10.12
N SER A 235 -0.43 7.23 -9.12
CA SER A 235 -0.38 7.64 -7.71
C SER A 235 1.01 8.13 -7.29
N CYS A 236 2.08 7.47 -7.76
CA CYS A 236 3.44 7.87 -7.46
C CYS A 236 3.81 9.22 -8.12
N LEU A 237 3.41 9.44 -9.37
CA LEU A 237 3.70 10.67 -10.11
C LEU A 237 2.92 11.85 -9.54
N GLU A 238 1.65 11.66 -9.18
CA GLU A 238 0.83 12.68 -8.52
C GLU A 238 1.45 13.12 -7.19
N GLU A 239 1.95 12.18 -6.38
CA GLU A 239 2.63 12.51 -5.12
C GLU A 239 3.95 13.25 -5.38
N LEU A 240 4.73 12.86 -6.40
CA LEU A 240 5.96 13.57 -6.79
C LEU A 240 5.70 14.98 -7.30
N MET A 241 4.60 15.21 -8.02
CA MET A 241 4.15 16.54 -8.45
C MET A 241 3.67 17.37 -7.25
N LYS A 242 2.95 16.75 -6.31
CA LYS A 242 2.50 17.40 -5.07
C LYS A 242 3.68 17.84 -4.20
N CYS A 243 4.73 17.02 -4.12
CA CYS A 243 5.99 17.34 -3.45
C CYS A 243 6.89 18.31 -4.22
N GLN A 244 6.47 18.77 -5.41
CA GLN A 244 7.25 19.66 -6.30
C GLN A 244 8.61 19.07 -6.74
N VAL A 245 8.76 17.74 -6.71
CA VAL A 245 9.93 17.07 -7.31
C VAL A 245 9.80 17.07 -8.83
N ILE A 246 8.58 16.86 -9.33
CA ILE A 246 8.21 17.02 -10.74
C ILE A 246 7.52 18.38 -10.91
N TYR A 247 8.04 19.22 -11.80
CA TYR A 247 7.50 20.55 -12.09
C TYR A 247 7.68 20.90 -13.58
N PRO A 248 6.70 21.55 -14.24
CA PRO A 248 5.40 21.99 -13.73
C PRO A 248 4.44 20.82 -13.43
N ARG A 249 3.39 21.08 -12.63
CA ARG A 249 2.33 20.09 -12.40
C ARG A 249 1.50 19.95 -13.68
N GLU A 250 1.46 18.74 -14.22
CA GLU A 250 0.68 18.38 -15.39
C GLU A 250 -0.43 17.39 -14.99
N GLN A 251 -1.57 17.45 -15.67
CA GLN A 251 -2.67 16.52 -15.41
C GLN A 251 -2.48 15.26 -16.26
N LEU A 252 -2.39 14.12 -15.60
CA LEU A 252 -2.41 12.80 -16.23
C LEU A 252 -3.83 12.24 -16.20
N PHE A 253 -4.18 11.48 -17.24
CA PHE A 253 -5.49 10.85 -17.36
C PHE A 253 -5.48 9.44 -16.76
N THR A 254 -6.58 9.06 -16.15
CA THR A 254 -6.87 7.67 -15.80
C THR A 254 -7.03 6.82 -17.06
N ILE A 255 -6.92 5.50 -16.93
CA ILE A 255 -7.12 4.58 -18.06
C ILE A 255 -8.51 4.72 -18.65
N PHE A 256 -9.51 4.95 -17.80
CA PHE A 256 -10.89 5.13 -18.22
C PHE A 256 -11.08 6.39 -19.08
N GLU A 257 -10.44 7.50 -18.70
CA GLU A 257 -10.46 8.73 -19.50
C GLU A 257 -9.76 8.52 -20.85
N LEU A 258 -8.62 7.82 -20.86
CA LEU A 258 -7.92 7.46 -22.11
C LEU A 258 -8.77 6.55 -23.02
N GLU A 259 -9.50 5.59 -22.45
CA GLU A 259 -10.42 4.71 -23.18
C GLU A 259 -11.57 5.50 -23.80
N THR A 260 -12.11 6.47 -23.06
CA THR A 260 -13.18 7.36 -23.53
C THR A 260 -12.70 8.24 -24.70
N MET A 261 -11.44 8.66 -24.68
CA MET A 261 -10.79 9.38 -25.79
C MET A 261 -10.36 8.45 -26.94
N GLY A 262 -10.62 7.15 -26.85
CA GLY A 262 -10.24 6.17 -27.88
C GLY A 262 -8.73 6.00 -28.04
N PHE A 263 -7.95 6.31 -27.00
CA PHE A 263 -6.48 6.34 -27.04
C PHE A 263 -5.90 7.23 -28.15
N ALA A 264 -6.60 8.30 -28.52
CA ALA A 264 -6.10 9.26 -29.51
C ALA A 264 -4.84 9.98 -28.99
N GLU A 265 -3.78 9.99 -29.79
CA GLU A 265 -2.57 10.77 -29.52
C GLU A 265 -2.84 12.26 -29.75
N SER A 266 -2.62 13.05 -28.70
CA SER A 266 -2.78 14.50 -28.68
C SER A 266 -1.78 15.09 -27.70
N GLU A 267 -1.52 16.40 -27.77
CA GLU A 267 -0.58 17.08 -26.86
C GLU A 267 -0.93 16.86 -25.38
N VAL A 268 -2.21 16.68 -25.05
CA VAL A 268 -2.67 16.44 -23.67
C VAL A 268 -2.60 14.96 -23.25
N SER A 269 -2.73 14.03 -24.20
CA SER A 269 -2.73 12.59 -23.90
C SER A 269 -1.36 11.93 -24.03
N GLU A 270 -0.37 12.61 -24.64
CA GLU A 270 0.98 12.08 -24.91
C GLU A 270 1.64 11.47 -23.68
N HIS A 271 1.76 12.23 -22.57
CA HIS A 271 2.39 11.75 -21.34
C HIS A 271 1.64 10.57 -20.70
N SER A 272 0.31 10.57 -20.78
CA SER A 272 -0.54 9.50 -20.23
C SER A 272 -0.42 8.21 -21.07
N LEU A 273 -0.35 8.34 -22.39
CA LEU A 273 -0.09 7.21 -23.30
C LEU A 273 1.33 6.67 -23.13
N TYR A 274 2.32 7.53 -22.94
CA TYR A 274 3.69 7.12 -22.66
C TYR A 274 3.78 6.35 -21.33
N LEU A 275 3.14 6.84 -20.28
CA LEU A 275 3.03 6.15 -19.00
C LEU A 275 2.36 4.77 -19.14
N ARG A 276 1.33 4.65 -19.97
CA ARG A 276 0.68 3.37 -20.29
C ARG A 276 1.65 2.41 -20.97
N ASN A 277 2.47 2.88 -21.90
CA ASN A 277 3.50 2.06 -22.54
C ASN A 277 4.54 1.55 -21.53
N ILE A 278 4.95 2.40 -20.58
CA ILE A 278 5.81 1.98 -19.47
C ILE A 278 5.10 0.92 -18.61
N ALA A 279 3.82 1.10 -18.28
CA ALA A 279 3.05 0.10 -17.53
C ALA A 279 2.93 -1.25 -18.26
N VAL A 280 2.72 -1.24 -19.59
CA VAL A 280 2.73 -2.45 -20.42
C VAL A 280 4.10 -3.13 -20.38
N LYS A 281 5.18 -2.35 -20.50
CA LYS A 281 6.54 -2.88 -20.34
C LYS A 281 6.71 -3.48 -18.95
N SER A 282 6.29 -2.81 -17.88
CA SER A 282 6.50 -3.27 -16.49
C SER A 282 5.68 -4.50 -16.07
N LYS A 283 4.92 -5.14 -16.98
CA LYS A 283 4.17 -6.36 -16.70
C LYS A 283 5.07 -7.46 -16.13
N GLY A 284 4.62 -8.07 -15.02
CA GLY A 284 5.33 -9.15 -14.34
C GLY A 284 6.34 -8.69 -13.27
N LEU A 285 6.43 -7.38 -13.02
CA LEU A 285 7.06 -6.84 -11.81
C LEU A 285 6.09 -6.90 -10.63
N SER A 286 6.65 -7.00 -9.42
CA SER A 286 5.86 -7.04 -8.19
C SER A 286 5.51 -5.62 -7.73
N GLY A 287 4.45 -5.46 -6.91
CA GLY A 287 4.02 -4.14 -6.43
C GLY A 287 5.14 -3.37 -5.73
N ARG A 288 5.97 -4.08 -4.96
CA ARG A 288 7.17 -3.53 -4.30
C ARG A 288 8.19 -2.98 -5.28
N SER A 289 8.51 -3.74 -6.34
CA SER A 289 9.42 -3.25 -7.39
C SER A 289 8.85 -2.04 -8.12
N LEU A 290 7.53 -2.05 -8.39
CA LEU A 290 6.84 -0.95 -9.07
C LEU A 290 6.89 0.35 -8.27
N ARG A 291 6.66 0.32 -6.95
CA ARG A 291 6.77 1.50 -6.08
C ARG A 291 8.22 1.97 -5.87
N LYS A 292 9.20 1.08 -6.02
CA LYS A 292 10.62 1.41 -5.93
C LYS A 292 11.16 2.06 -7.21
N LEU A 293 10.54 1.83 -8.36
CA LEU A 293 11.00 2.32 -9.66
C LEU A 293 11.12 3.86 -9.75
N PRO A 294 10.16 4.67 -9.29
CA PRO A 294 10.31 6.14 -9.31
C PRO A 294 11.54 6.62 -8.53
N PHE A 295 11.86 5.97 -7.42
CA PHE A 295 13.06 6.26 -6.65
C PHE A 295 14.34 5.89 -7.42
N LEU A 296 14.39 4.72 -8.03
CA LEU A 296 15.52 4.29 -8.86
C LEU A 296 15.71 5.19 -10.08
N ALA A 297 14.61 5.56 -10.75
CA ALA A 297 14.61 6.46 -11.89
C ALA A 297 15.25 7.82 -11.53
N HIS A 298 14.82 8.40 -10.41
CA HIS A 298 15.37 9.65 -9.92
C HIS A 298 16.85 9.51 -9.51
N ALA A 299 17.21 8.43 -8.79
CA ALA A 299 18.57 8.23 -8.31
C ALA A 299 19.59 7.98 -9.44
N LEU A 300 19.23 7.17 -10.43
CA LEU A 300 20.15 6.68 -11.45
C LEU A 300 20.18 7.55 -12.71
N PHE A 301 19.06 8.15 -13.12
CA PHE A 301 18.96 8.78 -14.43
C PHE A 301 18.68 10.28 -14.39
N VAL A 302 18.09 10.78 -13.30
CA VAL A 302 17.89 12.23 -13.11
C VAL A 302 19.14 12.87 -12.52
N LYS A 303 19.66 12.36 -11.39
CA LYS A 303 20.82 12.96 -10.71
C LYS A 303 22.12 12.91 -11.51
N VAL A 304 22.26 11.93 -12.42
CA VAL A 304 23.50 11.71 -13.20
C VAL A 304 23.67 12.72 -14.34
N ASN A 305 22.59 13.27 -14.89
CA ASN A 305 22.66 14.25 -15.98
C ASN A 305 23.31 15.59 -15.59
N ILE A 306 23.52 15.84 -14.29
CA ILE A 306 24.17 17.07 -13.79
C ILE A 306 25.69 16.92 -13.68
N TYR A 307 26.24 15.70 -13.69
CA TYR A 307 27.67 15.43 -13.51
C TYR A 307 28.36 14.88 -14.77
N SER A 308 27.88 15.20 -15.98
CA SER A 308 28.59 14.83 -17.21
C SER A 308 29.92 15.60 -17.32
N CYS A 309 31.00 15.02 -16.79
CA CYS A 309 32.35 15.54 -16.91
C CYS A 309 32.82 15.40 -18.37
N THR A 310 32.93 16.52 -19.10
CA THR A 310 33.53 16.55 -20.43
C THR A 310 35.01 16.20 -20.34
N LYS A 311 35.44 15.14 -21.05
CA LYS A 311 36.86 14.79 -21.20
C LYS A 311 37.47 15.65 -22.32
N GLU A 312 38.17 16.72 -21.97
CA GLU A 312 39.11 17.35 -22.90
C GLU A 312 40.48 16.66 -22.80
N ASN A 313 40.90 16.08 -23.92
CA ASN A 313 42.06 15.22 -24.01
C ASN A 313 43.28 16.03 -24.49
N ASN A 314 43.88 16.82 -23.60
CA ASN A 314 45.19 17.44 -23.86
C ASN A 314 46.23 16.79 -22.95
N GLY A 315 47.03 15.91 -23.57
CA GLY A 315 47.98 15.05 -22.89
C GLY A 315 48.84 15.79 -21.85
N LYS A 316 48.84 15.24 -20.64
CA LYS A 316 49.77 15.43 -19.50
C LYS A 316 49.23 16.03 -18.20
N THR A 317 47.94 16.32 -18.02
CA THR A 317 47.41 16.53 -16.65
C THR A 317 45.91 16.29 -16.56
N TRP A 318 45.47 15.45 -15.62
CA TRP A 318 44.05 15.31 -15.26
C TRP A 318 43.60 16.59 -14.55
N ARG A 319 42.72 17.37 -15.19
CA ARG A 319 42.09 18.53 -14.54
C ARG A 319 40.60 18.22 -14.42
N ILE A 320 40.16 17.86 -13.22
CA ILE A 320 38.73 17.76 -12.90
C ILE A 320 38.23 19.20 -12.77
N VAL A 321 37.59 19.71 -13.82
CA VAL A 321 36.93 21.01 -13.77
C VAL A 321 35.53 20.77 -13.25
N LEU A 322 35.34 20.88 -11.93
CA LEU A 322 34.01 21.06 -11.37
C LEU A 322 33.59 22.50 -11.69
N PRO A 323 32.47 22.75 -12.39
CA PRO A 323 31.97 24.11 -12.56
C PRO A 323 31.65 24.68 -11.19
N MET A 324 32.48 25.63 -10.76
CA MET A 324 32.36 26.32 -9.50
C MET A 324 31.35 27.48 -9.66
N GLN A 325 30.11 27.13 -9.96
CA GLN A 325 28.99 28.07 -9.88
C GLN A 325 27.86 27.39 -9.10
N SER A 326 27.64 27.92 -7.90
CA SER A 326 26.38 27.84 -7.16
C SER A 326 26.01 26.47 -6.60
N VAL A 327 26.57 26.13 -5.44
CA VAL A 327 25.88 25.28 -4.45
C VAL A 327 24.69 26.09 -3.92
N CYS A 328 23.67 26.22 -4.77
CA CYS A 328 22.35 26.65 -4.35
C CYS A 328 21.56 25.35 -4.14
N LEU A 329 21.02 25.14 -2.95
CA LEU A 329 19.94 24.18 -2.69
C LEU A 329 18.65 24.65 -3.43
N GLN A 330 18.74 24.92 -4.73
CA GLN A 330 17.56 25.01 -5.58
C GLN A 330 17.02 23.60 -5.69
N THR A 331 15.80 23.42 -5.19
CA THR A 331 14.96 22.25 -5.40
C THR A 331 15.18 21.72 -6.82
N MET A 332 15.81 20.55 -6.95
CA MET A 332 16.16 19.96 -8.25
C MET A 332 14.89 19.44 -8.91
N THR A 333 14.12 20.35 -9.49
CA THR A 333 12.86 20.05 -10.16
C THR A 333 13.11 19.44 -11.52
N VAL A 334 12.39 18.38 -11.86
CA VAL A 334 12.49 17.67 -13.16
C VAL A 334 11.17 17.81 -13.91
N THR A 335 11.21 17.91 -15.23
CA THR A 335 9.96 17.91 -16.02
C THR A 335 9.35 16.52 -16.09
N LEU A 336 8.03 16.42 -16.27
CA LEU A 336 7.35 15.13 -16.37
C LEU A 336 7.92 14.27 -17.51
N ALA A 337 8.14 14.85 -18.69
CA ALA A 337 8.72 14.16 -19.83
C ALA A 337 10.08 13.52 -19.51
N GLN A 338 11.00 14.27 -18.88
CA GLN A 338 12.31 13.76 -18.48
C GLN A 338 12.22 12.65 -17.43
N PHE A 339 11.26 12.78 -16.50
CA PHE A 339 11.04 11.78 -15.47
C PHE A 339 10.47 10.48 -16.05
N LEU A 340 9.54 10.56 -17.01
CA LEU A 340 9.00 9.38 -17.70
C LEU A 340 10.09 8.64 -18.49
N GLU A 341 10.97 9.37 -19.18
CA GLU A 341 12.12 8.76 -19.88
C GLU A 341 13.10 8.08 -18.89
N ALA A 342 13.32 8.70 -17.73
CA ALA A 342 14.11 8.10 -16.65
C ALA A 342 13.44 6.83 -16.09
N MET A 343 12.11 6.82 -15.94
CA MET A 343 11.37 5.63 -15.52
C MET A 343 11.43 4.51 -16.56
N ASP A 344 11.30 4.83 -17.85
CA ASP A 344 11.39 3.83 -18.93
C ASP A 344 12.74 3.10 -18.89
N ARG A 345 13.85 3.86 -18.77
CA ARG A 345 15.20 3.29 -18.62
C ARG A 345 15.36 2.46 -17.34
N ALA A 346 14.78 2.91 -16.22
CA ALA A 346 14.84 2.18 -14.95
C ALA A 346 14.08 0.85 -15.03
N VAL A 347 12.96 0.80 -15.76
CA VAL A 347 12.21 -0.44 -16.01
C VAL A 347 13.04 -1.42 -16.83
N ASP A 348 13.72 -0.94 -17.87
CA ASP A 348 14.59 -1.79 -18.69
C ASP A 348 15.75 -2.38 -17.87
N THR A 349 16.41 -1.58 -17.04
CA THR A 349 17.47 -2.06 -16.13
C THR A 349 16.94 -3.10 -15.13
N GLN A 350 15.77 -2.86 -14.51
CA GLN A 350 15.17 -3.82 -13.58
C GLN A 350 14.78 -5.14 -14.25
N LYS A 351 14.37 -5.10 -15.51
CA LYS A 351 14.08 -6.31 -16.28
C LYS A 351 15.34 -7.08 -16.63
N GLU A 352 16.40 -6.39 -17.04
CA GLU A 352 17.70 -7.01 -17.30
C GLU A 352 18.25 -7.69 -16.05
N GLU A 353 18.21 -7.01 -14.90
CA GLU A 353 18.59 -7.60 -13.60
C GLU A 353 17.76 -8.84 -13.28
N LYS A 354 16.43 -8.77 -13.46
CA LYS A 354 15.55 -9.93 -13.24
C LYS A 354 15.84 -11.08 -14.19
N ALA A 355 16.13 -10.79 -15.46
CA ALA A 355 16.48 -11.80 -16.47
C ALA A 355 17.83 -12.46 -16.18
N ASN A 356 18.77 -11.74 -15.57
CA ASN A 356 20.08 -12.27 -15.18
C ASN A 356 20.03 -13.16 -13.92
N LEU A 357 18.94 -13.09 -13.14
CA LEU A 357 18.74 -13.86 -11.91
C LEU A 357 17.96 -15.18 -12.15
N ILE A 358 17.29 -15.31 -13.29
CA ILE A 358 16.59 -16.53 -13.74
C ILE A 358 17.56 -17.35 -14.59
#